data_AF-A0A7S1V760-F1
#
_entry.id   AF-A0A7S1V760-F1
#
_cell.length_a   1.000
_cell.length_b   1.000
_cell.length_c   1.000
_cell.angle_alpha   90.00
_cell.angle_beta   90.00
_cell.angle_gamma   90.00
#
_symmetry.space_group_name_H-M   'P 1'
#
loop_
_entity.id
_entity.type
_entity.pdbx_description
1 polymer ?
#
loop_
_entity_poly.entity_id
_entity_poly.type
_entity_poly.pdbx_seq_one_letter_code
_entity_poly.pdbx_strand_id
1 'polypeptide(L)'
;IVHGQLVAGSESCRIQNPISITLHGKRPDNVTSFPPNASYKGIVVSGLLSIHGKQFYRTWTRLATTMEGGSVDNIAMVQHEVNWEIGQEVVIVTTAVKDSIEFHENEIR
;
A
#
# COMPACT_ATOMS: atom_id res chain seq x y z
N ILE A 1 -4.25 18.59 -11.08
CA ILE A 1 -4.12 19.25 -9.76
C ILE A 1 -5.49 19.30 -9.13
N VAL A 2 -5.61 19.00 -7.83
CA VAL A 2 -6.85 19.11 -7.05
C VAL A 2 -6.78 20.41 -6.24
N HIS A 3 -7.45 21.45 -6.74
CA HIS A 3 -7.58 22.73 -6.03
C HIS A 3 -8.79 22.77 -5.09
N GLY A 4 -9.87 22.07 -5.44
CA GLY A 4 -11.06 21.89 -4.61
C GLY A 4 -11.00 20.57 -3.83
N GLN A 5 -12.08 19.79 -3.93
CA GLN A 5 -12.17 18.49 -3.27
C GLN A 5 -12.38 17.38 -4.31
N LEU A 6 -11.61 16.31 -4.20
CA LEU A 6 -11.86 15.03 -4.86
C LEU A 6 -12.20 14.01 -3.77
N VAL A 7 -13.48 13.66 -3.67
CA VAL A 7 -14.01 12.79 -2.63
C VAL A 7 -14.63 11.54 -3.24
N ALA A 8 -14.27 10.38 -2.72
CA ALA A 8 -14.85 9.10 -3.11
C ALA A 8 -15.14 8.26 -1.87
N GLY A 9 -16.44 8.14 -1.53
CA GLY A 9 -16.89 7.48 -0.30
C GLY A 9 -16.69 8.35 0.94
N SER A 10 -16.91 7.74 2.11
CA SER A 10 -16.66 8.32 3.43
C SER A 10 -16.31 7.22 4.43
N GLU A 11 -15.96 7.58 5.66
CA GLU A 11 -15.65 6.61 6.73
C GLU A 11 -16.80 5.65 7.01
N SER A 12 -18.06 6.13 6.93
CA SER A 12 -19.28 5.35 7.16
C SER A 12 -19.89 4.75 5.90
N CYS A 13 -19.59 5.29 4.71
CA CYS A 13 -20.08 4.79 3.43
C CYS A 13 -18.92 4.55 2.47
N ARG A 14 -18.35 3.35 2.54
CA ARG A 14 -17.15 2.94 1.79
C ARG A 14 -17.48 2.37 0.43
N ILE A 15 -16.69 2.75 -0.57
CA ILE A 15 -16.80 2.21 -1.91
C ILE A 15 -16.26 0.77 -1.92
N GLN A 16 -17.10 -0.17 -2.35
CA GLN A 16 -16.75 -1.60 -2.43
C GLN A 16 -16.19 -2.00 -3.80
N ASN A 17 -16.48 -1.21 -4.83
CA ASN A 17 -16.01 -1.46 -6.18
C ASN A 17 -14.68 -0.72 -6.47
N PRO A 18 -13.85 -1.21 -7.39
CA PRO A 18 -12.63 -0.51 -7.78
C PRO A 18 -12.91 0.91 -8.28
N ILE A 19 -12.05 1.85 -7.89
CA ILE A 19 -12.04 3.22 -8.41
C ILE A 19 -10.84 3.33 -9.35
N SER A 20 -11.08 3.62 -10.62
CA SER A 20 -10.01 3.85 -11.59
C SER A 20 -9.78 5.33 -11.79
N ILE A 21 -8.57 5.81 -11.49
CA ILE A 21 -8.13 7.17 -11.80
C ILE A 21 -7.10 7.07 -12.93
N THR A 22 -7.53 7.39 -14.15
CA THR A 22 -6.63 7.39 -15.31
C THR A 22 -6.01 8.77 -15.51
N LEU A 23 -4.70 8.85 -15.36
CA LEU A 23 -3.93 10.05 -15.66
C LEU A 23 -3.49 10.03 -17.12
N HIS A 24 -3.82 11.08 -17.88
CA HIS A 24 -3.35 11.27 -19.24
C HIS A 24 -2.03 12.07 -19.28
N GLY A 25 -1.24 11.89 -20.35
CA GLY A 25 0.07 12.53 -20.53
C GLY A 25 1.27 11.65 -20.15
N LYS A 26 2.47 12.22 -20.20
CA LYS A 26 3.77 11.54 -19.93
C LYS A 26 4.53 12.26 -18.81
N ARG A 27 5.17 11.50 -17.92
CA ARG A 27 6.21 12.03 -17.02
C ARG A 27 7.51 12.16 -17.82
N PRO A 28 8.17 13.33 -17.85
CA PRO A 28 9.44 13.47 -18.56
C PRO A 28 10.48 12.48 -18.03
N ASP A 29 11.36 11.98 -18.90
CA ASP A 29 12.35 10.96 -18.53
C ASP A 29 13.51 11.56 -17.70
N ASN A 30 13.73 12.87 -17.82
CA ASN A 30 14.81 13.62 -17.20
C ASN A 30 14.36 14.41 -15.95
N VAL A 31 13.58 13.78 -15.06
CA VAL A 31 13.20 14.43 -13.79
C VAL A 31 14.41 14.53 -12.86
N THR A 32 14.91 15.73 -12.66
CA THR A 32 16.00 16.03 -11.73
C THR A 32 15.54 16.77 -10.47
N SER A 33 14.30 17.30 -10.45
CA SER A 33 13.77 18.05 -9.32
C SER A 33 13.03 17.17 -8.31
N PHE A 34 13.27 17.44 -7.02
CA PHE A 34 12.56 16.84 -5.90
C PHE A 34 12.09 17.94 -4.92
N PRO A 35 10.77 18.15 -4.73
CA PRO A 35 9.68 17.42 -5.36
C PRO A 35 9.53 17.71 -6.88
N PRO A 36 8.94 16.79 -7.65
CA PRO A 36 8.73 16.98 -9.10
C PRO A 36 7.82 18.18 -9.39
N ASN A 37 7.98 18.80 -10.56
CA ASN A 37 7.10 19.90 -11.00
C ASN A 37 5.63 19.43 -11.08
N ALA A 38 4.70 20.26 -10.61
CA ALA A 38 3.27 19.96 -10.58
C ALA A 38 2.62 19.71 -11.95
N SER A 39 3.27 20.19 -13.03
CA SER A 39 2.90 19.94 -14.42
C SER A 39 3.26 18.54 -14.91
N TYR A 40 4.06 17.77 -14.15
CA TYR A 40 4.37 16.39 -14.50
C TYR A 40 3.16 15.50 -14.25
N LYS A 41 3.06 14.41 -15.02
CA LYS A 41 2.00 13.41 -14.86
C LYS A 41 2.00 12.89 -13.41
N GLY A 42 0.97 13.26 -12.66
CA GLY A 42 0.83 12.93 -11.24
C GLY A 42 -0.41 13.59 -10.63
N ILE A 43 -0.68 13.25 -9.37
CA ILE A 43 -1.75 13.87 -8.58
C ILE A 43 -1.11 14.86 -7.62
N VAL A 44 -1.38 16.14 -7.84
CA VAL A 44 -0.99 17.22 -6.93
C VAL A 44 -2.23 17.70 -6.21
N VAL A 45 -2.20 17.72 -4.89
CA VAL A 45 -3.33 18.09 -4.05
C VAL A 45 -2.99 19.37 -3.30
N SER A 46 -3.73 20.44 -3.59
CA SER A 46 -3.67 21.71 -2.85
C SER A 46 -4.93 21.97 -2.03
N GLY A 47 -6.03 21.26 -2.33
CA GLY A 47 -7.25 21.21 -1.53
C GLY A 47 -7.36 19.88 -0.78
N LEU A 48 -8.47 19.15 -0.98
CA LEU A 48 -8.73 17.86 -0.31
C LEU A 48 -8.76 16.70 -1.32
N LEU A 49 -8.05 15.62 -1.00
CA LEU A 49 -8.24 14.31 -1.60
C LEU A 49 -8.66 13.34 -0.49
N SER A 50 -9.90 12.83 -0.56
CA SER A 50 -10.45 11.89 0.43
C SER A 50 -11.03 10.68 -0.29
N ILE A 51 -10.43 9.51 -0.08
CA ILE A 51 -10.84 8.27 -0.75
C ILE A 51 -11.01 7.20 0.30
N HIS A 52 -12.23 6.68 0.42
CA HIS A 52 -12.61 5.66 1.38
C HIS A 52 -13.11 4.42 0.63
N GLY A 53 -12.16 3.52 0.34
CA GLY A 53 -12.46 2.18 -0.15
C GLY A 53 -12.77 1.20 0.97
N LYS A 54 -12.92 -0.07 0.58
CA LYS A 54 -12.97 -1.20 1.49
C LYS A 54 -11.79 -1.19 2.46
N GLN A 55 -12.09 -1.38 3.74
CA GLN A 55 -11.08 -1.35 4.79
C GLN A 55 -10.62 -2.77 5.12
N PHE A 56 -9.33 -3.02 4.96
CA PHE A 56 -8.70 -4.24 5.46
C PHE A 56 -8.14 -3.98 6.85
N TYR A 57 -8.65 -4.73 7.83
CA TYR A 57 -8.21 -4.70 9.21
C TYR A 57 -7.85 -6.12 9.63
N ARG A 58 -6.57 -6.41 9.92
CA ARG A 58 -5.38 -5.54 9.88
C ARG A 58 -4.74 -5.53 8.49
N THR A 59 -4.02 -4.46 8.12
CA THR A 59 -3.24 -4.43 6.86
C THR A 59 -1.93 -5.22 6.96
N TRP A 60 -1.48 -5.52 8.18
CA TRP A 60 -0.31 -6.35 8.46
C TRP A 60 -0.49 -7.08 9.80
N THR A 61 0.21 -8.20 9.94
CA THR A 61 0.29 -8.98 11.17
C THR A 61 1.55 -9.83 11.15
N ARG A 62 1.98 -10.33 12.30
CA ARG A 62 3.09 -11.27 12.40
C ARG A 62 2.60 -12.70 12.20
N LEU A 63 3.52 -13.56 11.78
CA LEU A 63 3.28 -15.00 11.79
C LEU A 63 3.15 -15.48 13.25
N ALA A 64 2.16 -16.33 13.51
CA ALA A 64 1.98 -16.99 14.81
C ALA A 64 3.03 -18.06 15.06
N THR A 65 3.57 -18.64 13.99
CA THR A 65 4.63 -19.65 14.00
C THR A 65 5.69 -19.30 12.97
N THR A 66 6.94 -19.65 13.25
CA THR A 66 8.02 -19.50 12.26
C THR A 66 7.71 -20.35 11.04
N MET A 67 7.78 -19.74 9.86
CA MET A 67 7.77 -20.45 8.58
C MET A 67 9.21 -20.54 8.07
N GLU A 68 9.71 -21.75 7.85
CA GLU A 68 11.03 -21.96 7.26
C GLU A 68 10.97 -21.79 5.74
N GLY A 69 12.01 -21.19 5.16
CA GLY A 69 12.11 -21.05 3.71
C GLY A 69 12.14 -22.43 3.03
N GLY A 70 11.20 -22.68 2.11
CA GLY A 70 11.07 -23.97 1.45
C GLY A 70 10.22 -25.01 2.21
N SER A 71 9.50 -24.60 3.26
CA SER A 71 8.51 -25.46 3.91
C SER A 71 7.47 -25.96 2.91
N VAL A 72 7.19 -27.26 2.94
CA VAL A 72 6.12 -27.91 2.15
C VAL A 72 4.72 -27.52 2.61
N ASP A 73 4.62 -27.05 3.86
CA ASP A 73 3.38 -26.56 4.44
C ASP A 73 3.07 -25.17 3.87
N ASN A 74 2.10 -25.11 2.95
CA ASN A 74 1.61 -23.87 2.35
C ASN A 74 0.65 -23.10 3.27
N ILE A 75 0.83 -23.19 4.59
CA ILE A 75 -0.07 -22.61 5.59
C ILE A 75 0.71 -21.62 6.44
N ALA A 76 0.35 -20.34 6.29
CA ALA A 76 0.84 -19.26 7.14
C ALA A 76 -0.15 -18.98 8.27
N MET A 77 0.22 -19.31 9.51
CA MET A 77 -0.58 -18.94 10.67
C MET A 77 -0.25 -17.51 11.09
N VAL A 78 -1.27 -16.70 11.39
CA VAL A 78 -1.12 -15.29 11.77
C VAL A 78 -1.50 -15.04 13.22
N GLN A 79 -0.81 -14.12 13.90
CA GLN A 79 -1.03 -13.82 15.32
C GLN A 79 -2.37 -13.15 15.62
N HIS A 80 -2.90 -12.43 14.64
CA HIS A 80 -4.14 -11.66 14.77
C HIS A 80 -5.09 -12.03 13.65
N GLU A 81 -6.38 -11.95 13.95
CA GLU A 81 -7.42 -12.02 12.93
C GLU A 81 -7.22 -10.94 11.86
N VAL A 82 -7.49 -11.33 10.61
CA VAL A 82 -7.41 -10.48 9.43
C VAL A 82 -8.65 -10.71 8.59
N ASN A 83 -9.03 -9.72 7.81
CA ASN A 83 -10.14 -9.80 6.86
C ASN A 83 -9.66 -9.81 5.40
N TRP A 84 -8.46 -10.35 5.15
CA TRP A 84 -7.93 -10.55 3.80
C TRP A 84 -8.79 -11.55 3.04
N GLU A 85 -8.84 -11.41 1.72
CA GLU A 85 -9.73 -12.16 0.85
C GLU A 85 -8.99 -13.11 -0.08
N ILE A 86 -9.69 -14.15 -0.51
CA ILE A 86 -9.18 -15.12 -1.47
C ILE A 86 -8.79 -14.40 -2.77
N GLY A 87 -7.60 -14.71 -3.29
CA GLY A 87 -7.05 -14.11 -4.51
C GLY A 87 -6.23 -12.85 -4.28
N GLN A 88 -6.15 -12.33 -3.05
CA GLN A 88 -5.19 -11.27 -2.72
C GLN A 88 -3.77 -11.82 -2.60
N GLU A 89 -2.80 -11.04 -3.06
CA GLU A 89 -1.39 -11.33 -2.86
C GLU A 89 -0.93 -10.78 -1.50
N VAL A 90 -0.17 -11.58 -0.77
CA VAL A 90 0.43 -11.19 0.51
C VAL A 90 1.94 -11.21 0.39
N VAL A 91 2.61 -10.24 1.01
CA VAL A 91 4.06 -10.17 1.09
C VAL A 91 4.47 -10.67 2.46
N ILE A 92 5.26 -11.75 2.49
CA ILE A 92 5.87 -12.26 3.73
C ILE A 92 7.30 -11.75 3.77
N VAL A 93 7.65 -11.10 4.88
CA VAL A 93 8.99 -10.58 5.12
C VAL A 93 9.63 -11.26 6.33
N THR A 94 10.95 -11.27 6.38
CA THR A 94 11.70 -11.79 7.52
C THR A 94 11.64 -10.81 8.70
N THR A 95 11.78 -11.34 9.92
CA THR A 95 11.80 -10.56 11.17
C THR A 95 13.18 -10.02 11.51
N ALA A 96 14.11 -10.00 10.55
CA ALA A 96 15.45 -9.49 10.80
C ALA A 96 15.41 -7.93 10.88
N VAL A 97 16.45 -7.30 11.42
CA VAL A 97 16.38 -5.94 12.03
C VAL A 97 17.07 -4.83 11.22
N LYS A 98 17.88 -5.15 10.22
CA LYS A 98 18.65 -4.18 9.45
C LYS A 98 17.99 -3.80 8.13
N ASP A 99 17.41 -2.59 8.06
CA ASP A 99 16.92 -1.95 6.83
C ASP A 99 17.93 -0.91 6.31
N SER A 100 18.71 -1.26 5.28
CA SER A 100 19.56 -0.38 4.50
C SER A 100 19.56 -0.83 3.02
N ILE A 101 20.06 0.00 2.11
CA ILE A 101 20.25 -0.38 0.70
C ILE A 101 21.03 -1.71 0.54
N GLU A 102 21.85 -2.04 1.53
CA GLU A 102 22.68 -3.25 1.57
C GLU A 102 22.01 -4.42 2.34
N PHE A 103 20.93 -4.17 3.10
CA PHE A 103 20.29 -5.14 3.99
C PHE A 103 18.78 -4.88 4.07
N HIS A 104 17.94 -5.83 3.63
CA HIS A 104 16.49 -5.61 3.55
C HIS A 104 15.78 -6.37 4.68
N GLU A 105 15.73 -5.80 5.89
CA GLU A 105 15.08 -6.43 7.03
C GLU A 105 14.18 -5.45 7.82
N ASN A 106 13.02 -5.90 8.29
CA ASN A 106 11.82 -5.05 8.40
C ASN A 106 11.38 -4.68 9.83
N GLU A 107 12.10 -5.04 10.89
CA GLU A 107 11.62 -4.82 12.27
C GLU A 107 12.58 -4.06 13.19
N ILE A 108 12.08 -3.02 13.85
CA ILE A 108 12.66 -2.41 15.06
C ILE A 108 11.76 -2.78 16.24
N ARG A 109 12.34 -3.28 17.34
CA ARG A 109 11.60 -3.69 18.55
C ARG A 109 11.33 -2.53 19.50
#